data_AF-A0A7C5TSY7-F1
#
_entry.id   AF-A0A7C5TSY7-F1
#
_cell.length_a   1.000
_cell.length_b   1.000
_cell.length_c   1.000
_cell.angle_alpha   90.00
_cell.angle_beta   90.00
_cell.angle_gamma   90.00
#
_symmetry.space_group_name_H-M   'P 1'
#
loop_
_entity.id
_entity.type
_entity.pdbx_description
1 polymer ?
#
loop_
_entity_poly.entity_id
_entity_poly.type
_entity_poly.pdbx_seq_one_letter_code
_entity_poly.pdbx_strand_id
1 'polypeptide(L)'
;MFARKKVHRLREETDRHDGVEKAAAERLTPGQANAVEKDSHLVAAALQADRRIVSLDDTVRGLLAALCDPCPGLDRLYWTNPCRDPETGPSCTAWLENGAPEAESLKLCR
;
A
#
# COMPACT_ATOMS: atom_id res chain seq x y z
N MET A 1 -44.30 -0.44 14.87
CA MET A 1 -43.93 -1.00 13.56
C MET A 1 -42.47 -0.65 13.32
N PHE A 2 -41.53 -1.59 13.41
CA PHE A 2 -40.10 -1.30 13.23
C PHE A 2 -39.70 -1.64 11.79
N ALA A 3 -39.42 -0.61 10.99
CA ALA A 3 -38.91 -0.79 9.63
C ALA A 3 -37.47 -1.33 9.69
N ARG A 4 -37.25 -2.57 9.24
CA ARG A 4 -35.91 -3.14 9.09
C ARG A 4 -35.35 -2.71 7.73
N LYS A 5 -34.33 -1.85 7.75
CA LYS A 5 -33.58 -1.44 6.55
C LYS A 5 -32.81 -2.65 6.02
N LYS A 6 -33.02 -3.01 4.75
CA LYS A 6 -32.36 -4.13 4.09
C LYS A 6 -30.88 -3.78 3.88
N VAL A 7 -29.99 -4.42 4.64
CA VAL A 7 -28.54 -4.26 4.46
C VAL A 7 -28.10 -5.22 3.37
N HIS A 8 -27.76 -4.67 2.20
CA HIS A 8 -27.07 -5.40 1.16
C HIS A 8 -25.58 -5.42 1.51
N ARG A 9 -25.10 -6.54 2.08
CA ARG A 9 -23.67 -6.80 2.10
C ARG A 9 -23.26 -7.08 0.66
N LEU A 10 -22.47 -6.18 0.09
CA LEU A 10 -21.79 -6.46 -1.16
C LEU A 10 -20.97 -7.72 -0.94
N ARG A 11 -21.11 -8.67 -1.86
CA ARG A 11 -20.31 -9.89 -1.87
C ARG A 11 -18.88 -9.42 -2.13
N GLU A 12 -17.99 -9.58 -1.16
CA GLU A 12 -16.55 -9.41 -1.36
C GLU A 12 -16.18 -10.39 -2.47
N GLU A 13 -15.99 -9.86 -3.68
CA GLU A 13 -15.23 -10.55 -4.71
C GLU A 13 -13.82 -10.64 -4.14
N THR A 14 -13.60 -11.74 -3.42
CA THR A 14 -12.37 -12.18 -2.76
C THR A 14 -11.24 -11.17 -2.78
N ASP A 15 -10.88 -10.69 -1.59
CA ASP A 15 -9.63 -10.03 -1.20
C ASP A 15 -8.40 -10.78 -1.74
N ARG A 16 -8.23 -10.68 -3.05
CA ARG A 16 -7.17 -11.30 -3.80
C ARG A 16 -5.97 -10.36 -3.72
N HIS A 17 -5.40 -10.29 -2.53
CA HIS A 17 -4.03 -9.81 -2.26
C HIS A 17 -2.99 -10.76 -2.88
N ASP A 18 -3.27 -11.33 -4.06
CA ASP A 18 -2.98 -12.71 -4.48
C ASP A 18 -1.51 -13.14 -4.49
N GLY A 19 -0.59 -12.23 -4.25
CA GLY A 19 0.82 -12.54 -4.13
C GLY A 19 1.52 -11.97 -2.92
N VAL A 20 1.03 -10.90 -2.27
CA VAL A 20 1.88 -10.13 -1.33
C VAL A 20 2.13 -10.91 -0.05
N GLU A 21 1.09 -11.41 0.61
CA GLU A 21 1.23 -12.20 1.83
C GLU A 21 1.96 -13.52 1.57
N LYS A 22 1.64 -14.17 0.46
CA LYS A 22 2.31 -15.40 0.03
C LYS A 22 3.80 -15.16 -0.25
N ALA A 23 4.14 -14.13 -1.02
CA ALA A 23 5.51 -13.76 -1.33
C ALA A 23 6.28 -13.32 -0.08
N ALA A 24 5.61 -12.62 0.85
CA ALA A 24 6.17 -12.26 2.14
C ALA A 24 6.53 -13.52 2.96
N ALA A 25 5.62 -14.50 3.04
CA ALA A 25 5.87 -15.76 3.73
C ALA A 25 7.01 -16.59 3.08
N GLU A 26 7.19 -16.50 1.75
CA GLU A 26 8.23 -17.22 1.02
C GLU A 26 9.61 -16.53 1.05
N ARG A 27 9.65 -15.20 1.13
CA ARG A 27 10.89 -14.42 0.94
C ARG A 27 11.38 -13.66 2.18
N LEU A 28 10.54 -13.48 3.19
CA LEU A 28 10.88 -12.69 4.37
C LEU A 28 10.92 -13.57 5.63
N THR A 29 11.56 -13.06 6.69
CA THR A 29 11.48 -13.70 8.01
C THR A 29 10.06 -13.63 8.58
N PRO A 30 9.67 -14.51 9.52
CA PRO A 30 8.32 -14.48 10.10
C PRO A 30 7.93 -13.12 10.70
N GLY A 31 8.88 -12.40 11.31
CA GLY A 31 8.65 -11.06 11.85
C GLY A 31 8.39 -10.01 10.78
N GLN A 32 9.12 -10.08 9.66
CA GLN A 32 8.92 -9.20 8.51
C GLN A 32 7.63 -9.54 7.75
N ALA A 33 7.31 -10.82 7.59
CA ALA A 33 6.07 -11.26 6.97
C ALA A 33 4.85 -10.76 7.76
N ASN A 34 4.87 -10.86 9.10
CA ASN A 34 3.83 -10.31 9.97
C ASN A 34 3.75 -8.76 9.87
N ALA A 35 4.87 -8.06 9.72
CA ALA A 35 4.84 -6.61 9.49
C ALA A 35 4.14 -6.27 8.16
N VAL A 36 4.43 -7.00 7.08
CA VAL A 36 3.75 -6.84 5.78
C VAL A 36 2.27 -7.22 5.85
N GLU A 37 1.93 -8.30 6.56
CA GLU A 37 0.55 -8.78 6.76
C GLU A 37 -0.33 -7.71 7.43
N LYS A 38 0.19 -6.99 8.44
CA LYS A 38 -0.56 -5.92 9.11
C LYS A 38 -0.97 -4.79 8.16
N ASP A 39 -0.14 -4.50 7.17
CA ASP A 39 -0.38 -3.45 6.16
C ASP A 39 -0.87 -4.02 4.83
N SER A 40 -1.20 -5.32 4.75
CA SER A 40 -1.63 -5.93 3.48
C SER A 40 -2.91 -5.26 2.98
N HIS A 41 -3.88 -5.02 3.87
CA HIS A 41 -5.13 -4.30 3.59
C HIS A 41 -4.91 -2.87 3.08
N LEU A 42 -3.91 -2.15 3.60
CA LEU A 42 -3.55 -0.83 3.09
C LEU A 42 -3.09 -0.91 1.63
N VAL A 43 -2.27 -1.91 1.31
CA VAL A 43 -1.78 -2.15 -0.05
C VAL A 43 -2.92 -2.49 -1.01
N ALA A 44 -3.86 -3.38 -0.66
CA ALA A 44 -4.99 -3.64 -1.57
C ALA A 44 -5.92 -2.45 -1.70
N ALA A 45 -6.20 -1.72 -0.62
CA ALA A 45 -7.01 -0.52 -0.70
C ALA A 45 -6.40 0.48 -1.70
N ALA A 46 -5.08 0.70 -1.64
CA ALA A 46 -4.39 1.55 -2.61
C ALA A 46 -4.47 0.98 -4.03
N LEU A 47 -4.25 -0.33 -4.24
CA LEU A 47 -4.34 -0.97 -5.56
C LEU A 47 -5.73 -0.87 -6.20
N GLN A 48 -6.79 -0.88 -5.40
CA GLN A 48 -8.18 -0.75 -5.85
C GLN A 48 -8.64 0.72 -6.00
N ALA A 49 -7.89 1.66 -5.43
CA ALA A 49 -8.21 3.08 -5.46
C ALA A 49 -7.28 3.83 -6.43
N ASP A 50 -6.55 4.82 -5.92
CA ASP A 50 -5.71 5.71 -6.71
C ASP A 50 -4.24 5.27 -6.77
N ARG A 51 -3.84 4.16 -6.13
CA ARG A 51 -2.47 3.65 -6.06
C ARG A 51 -1.52 4.50 -5.22
N ARG A 52 -2.04 5.37 -4.33
CA ARG A 52 -1.24 6.22 -3.44
C ARG A 52 -1.28 5.69 -2.01
N ILE A 53 -0.13 5.72 -1.35
CA ILE A 53 0.02 5.39 0.06
C ILE A 53 0.76 6.53 0.76
N VAL A 54 0.15 7.05 1.82
CA VAL A 54 0.77 8.00 2.75
C VAL A 54 0.90 7.28 4.09
N SER A 55 2.12 6.92 4.47
CA SER A 55 2.37 6.19 5.71
C SER A 55 3.77 6.49 6.26
N LEU A 56 3.87 6.51 7.58
CA LEU A 56 5.13 6.71 8.32
C LEU A 56 6.04 5.47 8.29
N ASP A 57 5.52 4.33 7.87
CA ASP A 57 6.23 3.05 7.98
C ASP A 57 7.17 2.82 6.78
N ASP A 58 8.34 3.47 6.84
CA ASP A 58 9.41 3.24 5.87
C ASP A 58 9.99 1.81 5.96
N THR A 59 9.79 1.11 7.07
CA THR A 59 10.24 -0.29 7.20
C THR A 59 9.39 -1.20 6.32
N VAL A 60 8.06 -1.10 6.43
CA VAL A 60 7.12 -1.85 5.59
C VAL A 60 7.24 -1.43 4.14
N ARG A 61 7.44 -0.14 3.84
CA ARG A 61 7.77 0.31 2.47
C ARG A 61 8.98 -0.45 1.91
N GLY A 62 10.07 -0.57 2.68
CA GLY A 62 11.26 -1.30 2.27
C GLY A 62 11.01 -2.81 2.07
N LEU A 63 10.22 -3.43 2.95
CA LEU A 63 9.84 -4.84 2.82
C LEU A 63 8.99 -5.09 1.57
N LEU A 64 7.99 -4.24 1.32
CA LEU A 64 7.16 -4.32 0.12
C LEU A 64 7.96 -4.06 -1.16
N ALA A 65 8.93 -3.14 -1.12
CA ALA A 65 9.84 -2.90 -2.25
C ALA A 65 10.66 -4.16 -2.60
N ALA A 66 11.05 -4.97 -1.60
CA ALA A 66 11.73 -6.26 -1.83
C ALA A 66 10.81 -7.34 -2.43
N LEU A 67 9.49 -7.11 -2.42
CA LEU A 67 8.48 -8.01 -2.99
C LEU A 67 7.98 -7.56 -4.36
N CYS A 68 8.57 -6.52 -4.97
CA CYS A 68 8.17 -6.03 -6.28
C CYS A 68 8.25 -7.09 -7.39
N ASP A 69 9.36 -7.83 -7.46
CA ASP A 69 9.56 -8.88 -8.47
C ASP A 69 8.46 -9.97 -8.45
N PRO A 70 8.13 -10.58 -7.29
CA PRO A 70 7.07 -11.59 -7.24
C PRO A 70 5.65 -11.01 -7.25
N CYS A 71 5.48 -9.69 -7.13
CA CYS A 71 4.16 -9.05 -7.02
C CYS A 71 4.01 -7.89 -8.02
N PRO A 72 3.63 -8.18 -9.29
CA PRO A 72 3.53 -7.21 -10.39
C PRO A 72 2.46 -6.11 -10.25
N GLY A 73 1.84 -5.97 -9.07
CA GLY A 73 0.97 -4.84 -8.75
C GLY A 73 1.67 -3.78 -7.92
N LEU A 74 2.72 -4.15 -7.17
CA LEU A 74 3.43 -3.24 -6.27
C LEU A 74 4.20 -2.16 -7.03
N ASP A 75 4.62 -2.43 -8.27
CA ASP A 75 5.32 -1.50 -9.17
C ASP A 75 4.48 -0.27 -9.55
N ARG A 76 3.17 -0.37 -9.40
CA ARG A 76 2.20 0.71 -9.70
C ARG A 76 1.93 1.61 -8.49
N LEU A 77 2.44 1.28 -7.31
CA LEU A 77 2.17 2.02 -6.09
C LEU A 77 3.16 3.17 -5.89
N TYR A 78 2.63 4.28 -5.37
CA TYR A 78 3.39 5.45 -4.96
C TYR A 78 3.29 5.62 -3.46
N TRP A 79 4.43 5.66 -2.77
CA TRP A 79 4.51 5.73 -1.31
C TRP A 79 5.29 6.97 -0.87
N THR A 80 4.67 7.76 0.01
CA THR A 80 5.34 8.88 0.69
C THR A 80 5.21 8.78 2.20
N ASN A 81 6.24 9.26 2.90
CA ASN A 81 6.23 9.41 4.36
C ASN A 81 5.95 10.89 4.68
N PRO A 82 4.83 11.22 5.35
CA PRO A 82 4.45 12.61 5.63
C PRO A 82 5.41 13.34 6.58
N CYS A 83 6.23 12.62 7.34
CA CYS A 83 7.24 13.19 8.24
C CYS A 83 8.63 13.28 7.59
N ARG A 84 8.79 12.90 6.32
CA ARG A 84 10.08 13.02 5.62
C ARG A 84 10.44 14.49 5.45
N ASP A 85 11.69 14.81 5.80
CA ASP A 85 12.22 16.17 5.68
C ASP A 85 12.20 16.61 4.20
N PRO A 86 11.52 17.74 3.88
CA PRO A 86 11.48 18.31 2.53
C PRO A 86 12.87 18.63 1.93
N GLU A 87 13.90 18.84 2.75
CA GLU A 87 15.26 19.09 2.27
C GLU A 87 15.93 17.80 1.77
N THR A 88 15.51 16.65 2.27
CA THR A 88 16.13 15.35 1.98
C THR A 88 15.28 14.45 1.07
N GLY A 89 14.11 14.93 0.65
CA GLY A 89 13.21 14.17 -0.20
C GLY A 89 11.99 14.95 -0.67
N PRO A 90 11.13 14.31 -1.48
CA PRO A 90 9.91 14.93 -1.97
C PRO A 90 8.98 15.29 -0.80
N SER A 91 8.58 16.56 -0.71
CA SER A 91 7.60 17.02 0.27
C SER A 91 6.25 16.36 0.03
N CYS A 92 5.75 15.63 1.03
CA CYS A 92 4.44 14.98 0.99
C CYS A 92 3.31 16.01 0.78
N THR A 93 3.36 17.15 1.48
CA THR A 93 2.32 18.19 1.35
C THR A 93 2.30 18.78 -0.04
N ALA A 94 3.45 19.15 -0.60
CA ALA A 94 3.52 19.68 -1.96
C ALA A 94 3.06 18.64 -2.99
N TRP A 95 3.39 17.36 -2.80
CA TRP A 95 2.91 16.30 -3.67
C TRP A 95 1.37 16.18 -3.63
N LEU A 96 0.77 16.19 -2.44
CA LEU A 96 -0.68 16.15 -2.26
C LEU A 96 -1.38 17.39 -2.84
N GLU A 97 -0.84 18.58 -2.61
CA GLU A 97 -1.38 19.86 -3.14
C GLU A 97 -1.42 19.88 -4.66
N ASN A 98 -0.46 19.23 -5.32
CA ASN A 98 -0.41 19.08 -6.77
C ASN A 98 -1.27 17.90 -7.29
N GLY A 99 -2.14 17.32 -6.47
CA GLY A 99 -3.03 16.23 -6.84
C GLY A 99 -2.36 14.85 -6.86
N ALA A 100 -1.29 14.68 -6.08
CA ALA A 100 -0.52 13.43 -5.97
C ALA A 100 -0.11 12.83 -7.33
N PRO A 101 0.62 13.59 -8.17
CA PRO A 101 1.01 13.14 -9.50
C PRO A 101 1.90 11.90 -9.44
N GLU A 102 1.91 11.11 -10.50
CA GLU A 102 2.79 9.95 -10.63
C GLU A 102 4.25 10.44 -10.71
N ALA A 103 5.00 10.30 -9.60
CA ALA A 103 6.37 10.77 -9.47
C ALA A 103 7.33 9.60 -9.25
N GLU A 104 8.39 9.51 -10.07
CA GLU A 104 9.35 8.39 -10.01
C GLU A 104 10.04 8.25 -8.66
N SER A 105 10.32 9.39 -7.99
CA SER A 105 10.93 9.41 -6.66
C SER A 105 10.05 8.81 -5.55
N LEU A 106 8.75 8.68 -5.81
CA LEU A 106 7.75 8.13 -4.89
C LEU A 106 7.32 6.71 -5.24
N LYS A 107 7.76 6.14 -6.38
CA LYS A 107 7.43 4.74 -6.68
C LYS A 107 7.93 3.81 -5.58
N LEU A 108 7.13 2.78 -5.31
CA LEU A 108 7.47 1.72 -4.36
C LEU A 108 8.60 0.84 -4.90
N CYS A 109 8.52 0.46 -6.18
CA CYS A 109 9.50 -0.36 -6.87
C CYS A 109 10.41 0.52 -7.75
N ARG A 110 11.70 0.19 -7.80
CA ARG A 110 12.71 0.88 -8.63
C ARG A 110 13.26 -0.05 -9.69
#